data_AF-Q754P0-F1
#
_entry.id   AF-Q754P0-F1
#
_cell.length_a   1.000
_cell.length_b   1.000
_cell.length_c   1.000
_cell.angle_alpha   90.00
_cell.angle_beta   90.00
_cell.angle_gamma   90.00
#
_symmetry.space_group_name_H-M   'P 1'
#
loop_
_entity.id
_entity.type
_entity.pdbx_description
1 polymer ?
#
loop_
_entity_poly.entity_id
_entity_poly.type
_entity_poly.pdbx_seq_one_letter_code
_entity_poly.pdbx_strand_id
1 'polypeptide(L)' 'MSKSVARCPQCHTELRKCLIQQNYSIVICPNEQCMYPFNEAEVIQHLVQTSDKEILEAAKVRLKNDNITGSGGALME' A
#
# COMPACT_ATOMS: atom_id res chain seq x y z
N MET A 1 1.06 -10.01 17.13
CA MET A 1 2.10 -9.09 16.61
C MET A 1 1.45 -7.72 16.44
N SER A 2 1.80 -6.78 17.31
CA SER A 2 1.32 -5.40 17.30
C SER A 2 1.84 -4.73 16.02
N LYS A 3 0.96 -4.38 15.08
CA LYS A 3 1.36 -3.57 13.92
C LYS A 3 1.65 -2.17 14.44
N SER A 4 2.93 -1.84 14.64
CA SER A 4 3.36 -0.46 14.91
C SER A 4 2.96 0.39 13.73
N VAL A 5 1.94 1.22 13.90
CA VAL A 5 1.47 2.14 12.87
C VAL A 5 2.55 3.20 12.69
N ALA A 6 3.27 3.16 11.57
CA ALA A 6 4.25 4.18 11.24
C ALA A 6 3.52 5.51 10.97
N ARG A 7 3.86 6.55 11.73
CA ARG A 7 3.32 7.91 11.54
C ARG A 7 4.30 8.73 10.72
N CYS A 8 3.76 9.62 9.89
CA CYS A 8 4.54 10.55 9.10
C CYS A 8 5.36 11.44 10.03
N PRO A 9 6.69 11.58 9.80
CA PRO A 9 7.52 12.45 10.64
C PRO A 9 7.20 13.94 10.49
N GLN A 10 6.55 14.33 9.37
CA GLN A 10 6.30 15.74 9.04
C GLN A 10 4.93 16.24 9.49
N CYS A 11 3.87 15.47 9.23
CA CYS A 11 2.49 15.88 9.53
C CYS A 11 1.75 14.93 10.49
N HIS A 12 2.45 13.91 11.00
CA HIS A 12 1.93 12.92 11.96
C HIS A 12 0.73 12.08 11.49
N THR A 13 0.32 12.22 10.23
CA THR A 13 -0.68 11.35 9.59
C THR A 13 -0.17 9.91 9.51
N GLU A 14 -1.09 8.95 9.62
CA GLU A 14 -0.79 7.53 9.43
C GLU A 14 -0.23 7.27 8.02
N LEU A 15 0.95 6.66 7.94
CA LEU A 15 1.58 6.30 6.67
C LEU A 15 0.90 5.08 6.05
N ARG A 16 0.88 5.04 4.72
CA ARG A 16 0.35 3.90 3.96
C ARG A 16 1.45 3.21 3.16
N LYS A 17 1.42 1.88 3.17
CA LYS A 17 2.26 1.05 2.30
C LYS A 17 1.54 0.85 0.97
N CYS A 18 2.14 1.32 -0.12
CA CYS A 18 1.59 1.25 -1.48
C CYS A 18 2.48 0.35 -2.35
N LEU A 19 1.90 -0.64 -3.02
CA LEU A 19 2.60 -1.48 -3.98
C LEU A 19 2.87 -0.69 -5.27
N ILE A 20 4.13 -0.62 -5.71
CA ILE A 20 4.55 0.12 -6.91
C ILE A 20 5.18 -0.79 -7.98
N GLN A 21 5.71 -1.94 -7.56
CA GLN A 21 6.17 -3.02 -8.43
C GLN A 21 5.79 -4.36 -7.80
N GLN A 22 5.96 -5.45 -8.55
CA GLN A 22 5.52 -6.79 -8.17
C GLN A 22 5.92 -7.18 -6.74
N ASN A 23 7.16 -6.89 -6.32
CA ASN A 23 7.67 -7.24 -5.00
C ASN A 23 8.18 -6.03 -4.21
N TYR A 24 7.83 -4.81 -4.63
CA TYR A 24 8.26 -3.59 -3.96
C TYR A 24 7.07 -2.69 -3.67
N SER A 25 7.01 -2.27 -2.41
CA SER A 25 6.12 -1.21 -1.98
C SER A 25 6.93 -0.01 -1.51
N ILE A 26 6.28 1.13 -1.45
CA ILE A 26 6.80 2.34 -0.84
C ILE A 26 5.88 2.74 0.31
N VAL A 27 6.46 3.29 1.38
CA VAL A 27 5.70 3.87 2.48
C VAL A 27 5.54 5.36 2.22
N ILE A 28 4.31 5.83 2.07
CA ILE A 28 4.00 7.23 1.71
C ILE A 28 3.01 7.86 2.67
N CYS A 29 3.08 9.18 2.79
CA CYS A 29 2.03 9.94 3.46
C CYS A 29 0.83 10.09 2.53
N PRO A 30 -0.40 9.79 2.99
CA PRO A 30 -1.61 9.98 2.18
C PRO A 30 -2.08 11.43 2.16
N ASN A 31 -1.49 12.31 2.96
CA ASN A 31 -1.82 13.74 2.94
C ASN A 31 -1.16 14.37 1.70
N GLU A 32 -1.95 14.80 0.73
CA GLU A 32 -1.47 15.38 -0.54
C GLU A 32 -0.63 16.65 -0.34
N GLN A 33 -0.80 17.36 0.77
CA GLN A 33 0.03 18.51 1.12
C GLN A 33 1.38 18.09 1.74
N CYS A 34 1.45 16.87 2.28
CA CYS A 34 2.66 16.29 2.84
C CYS A 34 3.28 15.33 1.81
N MET A 35 4.21 15.84 1.01
CA MET A 35 4.86 15.10 -0.07
C MET A 35 5.84 14.00 0.42
N TYR A 36 5.72 13.50 1.65
CA TYR A 36 6.62 12.48 2.18
C TYR A 36 6.38 11.11 1.51
N PRO A 37 7.44 10.39 1.08
CA PRO A 37 8.87 10.71 1.19
C PRO A 37 9.45 11.39 -0.07
N PHE A 38 8.62 11.79 -1.04
CA PHE A 38 9.05 12.41 -2.30
C PHE A 38 9.69 13.80 -2.16
N ASN A 39 9.51 14.45 -1.00
CA ASN A 39 10.25 15.65 -0.64
C ASN A 39 11.65 15.36 -0.07
N GLU A 40 12.05 14.10 0.06
CA GLU A 40 13.40 13.70 0.44
C GLU A 40 14.22 13.32 -0.79
N ALA A 41 15.52 13.60 -0.74
CA ALA A 41 16.43 13.33 -1.86
C ALA A 41 16.56 11.82 -2.18
N GLU A 42 16.27 10.95 -1.21
CA GLU A 42 16.54 9.51 -1.29
C GLU A 42 15.26 8.66 -1.12
N VAL A 43 14.27 8.88 -1.99
CA VAL A 43 13.01 8.12 -2.04
C VAL A 43 13.24 6.60 -2.13
N ILE A 44 14.33 6.18 -2.78
CA ILE A 44 14.67 4.76 -2.98
C ILE A 44 14.87 4.04 -1.63
N GLN A 45 15.34 4.73 -0.59
CA GLN A 45 15.52 4.15 0.75
C GLN A 45 14.19 3.80 1.43
N HIS A 46 13.08 4.36 0.95
CA HIS A 46 11.73 4.09 1.43
C HIS A 46 11.04 2.93 0.69
N LEU A 47 11.75 2.31 -0.27
CA LEU A 47 11.30 1.09 -0.91
C LEU A 47 11.48 -0.09 0.05
N VAL A 48 10.36 -0.76 0.33
CA VAL A 48 10.31 -1.95 1.15
C VAL A 48 9.95 -3.14 0.27
N GLN A 49 10.63 -4.25 0.50
CA GLN A 49 10.24 -5.50 -0.15
C GLN A 49 8.88 -5.95 0.40
N THR A 50 8.04 -6.43 -0.50
CA THR A 50 6.72 -6.97 -0.17
C THR A 50 6.68 -8.40 -0.64
N SER A 51 6.31 -9.30 0.27
CA SER A 51 6.23 -10.73 -0.04
C SER A 51 4.94 -11.06 -0.79
N ASP A 52 4.98 -12.10 -1.63
CA ASP A 52 3.79 -12.61 -2.33
C ASP A 52 2.63 -12.93 -1.37
N LYS A 53 2.95 -13.42 -0.17
CA LYS A 53 1.96 -13.67 0.87
C LYS A 53 1.22 -12.40 1.29
N GLU A 54 1.92 -11.30 1.50
CA GLU A 54 1.28 -10.01 1.84
C GLU A 54 0.39 -9.51 0.69
N ILE A 55 0.86 -9.68 -0.56
CA ILE A 55 0.12 -9.28 -1.76
C ILE A 55 -1.17 -10.10 -1.90
N LEU A 56 -1.08 -11.42 -1.75
CA LEU A 56 -2.22 -12.32 -1.82
C LEU A 56 -3.24 -12.04 -0.72
N GLU A 57 -2.80 -11.75 0.51
CA GLU A 57 -3.70 -11.38 1.59
C GLU A 57 -4.42 -10.06 1.31
N ALA A 58 -3.72 -9.05 0.81
CA ALA A 58 -4.33 -7.79 0.40
C ALA A 58 -5.35 -7.99 -0.75
N ALA A 59 -5.03 -8.85 -1.73
CA ALA A 59 -5.95 -9.21 -2.81
C ALA A 59 -7.20 -9.93 -2.29
N LYS A 60 -7.06 -10.88 -1.36
CA LYS A 60 -8.20 -11.57 -0.74
C LYS A 60 -9.13 -10.60 -0.01
N VAL A 61 -8.57 -9.62 0.71
CA VAL A 61 -9.39 -8.59 1.40
C VAL A 61 -10.20 -7.78 0.40
N ARG A 62 -9.58 -7.36 -0.72
CA ARG A 62 -10.28 -6.63 -1.79
C ARG A 62 -11.41 -7.46 -2.40
N LEU A 63 -11.12 -8.71 -2.76
CA LEU A 63 -12.11 -9.64 -3.32
C LEU A 63 -13.28 -9.92 -2.36
N LYS A 64 -13.01 -9.99 -1.06
CA LYS A 64 -14.06 -10.15 -0.03
C LYS A 64 -14.94 -8.91 0.08
N ASN A 65 -14.36 -7.72 0.01
CA ASN A 65 -15.12 -6.46 0.07
C ASN A 65 -15.94 -6.22 -1.21
N ASP A 66 -15.49 -6.69 -2.37
CA ASP A 66 -16.20 -6.58 -3.65
C ASP A 66 -17.49 -7.44 -3.69
N ASN A 67 -17.56 -8.49 -2.87
CA ASN A 67 -18.66 -9.48 -2.86
C ASN A 67 -20.00 -8.94 -2.30
N ILE A 68 -20.11 -7.63 -2.05
CA ILE A 68 -21.33 -6.93 -1.59
C ILE A 68 -21.99 -6.11 -2.73
N THR A 69 -21.35 -5.98 -3.90
CA THR A 69 -21.94 -5.33 -5.10
C THR A 69 -21.51 -6.08 -6.36
N GLY A 70 -22.17 -7.19 -6.69
CA GLY A 70 -21.77 -8.05 -7.80
C GLY A 70 -21.91 -7.42 -9.20
N SER A 71 -21.04 -7.83 -10.14
CA SER A 71 -21.32 -8.23 -11.54
C SER A 71 -20.06 -8.17 -12.42
N GLY A 72 -19.72 -9.28 -13.09
CA GLY A 72 -19.07 -9.26 -14.42
C GLY A 72 -17.55 -9.35 -14.48
N GLY A 73 -17.04 -10.55 -14.71
CA GLY A 73 -15.66 -10.80 -15.12
C GLY A 73 -15.51 -12.24 -15.58
N ALA A 74 -16.12 -12.57 -16.72
CA ALA A 74 -15.97 -13.87 -17.37
C ALA A 74 -14.49 -14.10 -17.74
N LEU A 75 -13.93 -15.20 -17.22
CA LEU A 75 -12.82 -15.89 -17.87
C LEU A 75 -13.43 -16.69 -19.04
N MET A 76 -13.20 -16.22 -20.26
CA MET A 76 -13.35 -16.90 -21.55
C MET A 76 -12.46 -16.08 -22.51
N GLU A 77 -11.42 -16.59 -23.17
CA GLU A 77 -10.89 -17.94 -23.42
C GLU A 77 -9.36 -17.92 -23.33
#